data_AF-A0A938QR22-F1
#
_entry.id   AF-A0A938QR22-F1
#
_cell.length_a   1.000
_cell.length_b   1.000
_cell.length_c   1.000
_cell.angle_alpha   90.00
_cell.angle_beta   90.00
_cell.angle_gamma   90.00
#
_symmetry.space_group_name_H-M   'P 1'
#
loop_
_entity.id
_entity.type
_entity.pdbx_description
1 polymer ?
#
loop_
_entity_poly.entity_id
_entity_poly.type
_entity_poly.pdbx_seq_one_letter_code
_entity_poly.pdbx_strand_id
1 'polypeptide(L)'
;MSTRETNHTKLIKEARGRTALKGRTLGEFFLARIETGHPPVASRGAMTAICEKCGASAGIDPASPSGVSQIWGEALEKDCPGRVLRDEAEGSEEIGENQQLLESVAEKLHPRRFPRMTAKFAAVLGALLGEIWTEPALVELVITSDGFLLGRHEGEAACNEFLGPESWLKENLAKLLETQGVDLTGPEKEFVWEAYGRIGRVQEPAPG
;
A
#
# COMPACT_ATOMS: atom_id res chain seq x y z
N MET A 1 -26.89 -4.19 -5.89
CA MET A 1 -25.63 -4.91 -5.57
C MET A 1 -25.53 -6.10 -6.50
N SER A 2 -24.51 -6.13 -7.34
CA SER A 2 -24.38 -7.08 -8.44
C SER A 2 -23.84 -8.42 -7.92
N THR A 3 -24.43 -9.53 -8.36
CA THR A 3 -24.01 -10.92 -8.07
C THR A 3 -22.51 -11.19 -8.33
N ARG A 4 -21.83 -10.31 -9.06
CA ARG A 4 -20.40 -10.35 -9.35
C ARG A 4 -19.51 -10.01 -8.14
N GLU A 5 -19.92 -9.08 -7.28
CA GLU A 5 -19.16 -8.66 -6.09
C GLU A 5 -19.22 -9.70 -4.98
N THR A 6 -20.38 -10.37 -4.83
CA THR A 6 -20.59 -11.40 -3.81
C THR A 6 -19.74 -12.65 -4.06
N ASN A 7 -19.46 -12.97 -5.33
CA ASN A 7 -18.58 -14.07 -5.68
C ASN A 7 -17.10 -13.74 -5.36
N HIS A 8 -16.68 -12.49 -5.61
CA HIS A 8 -15.31 -12.02 -5.40
C HIS A 8 -14.78 -12.25 -3.97
N THR A 9 -15.52 -11.75 -2.97
CA THR A 9 -15.12 -11.88 -1.55
C THR A 9 -15.11 -13.34 -1.10
N LYS A 10 -16.03 -14.15 -1.62
CA LYS A 10 -16.16 -15.56 -1.27
C LYS A 10 -14.97 -16.39 -1.77
N LEU A 11 -14.53 -16.10 -3.00
CA LEU A 11 -13.40 -16.77 -3.64
C LEU A 11 -12.06 -16.42 -3.01
N ILE A 12 -11.83 -15.15 -2.64
CA ILE A 12 -10.65 -14.73 -1.88
C ILE A 12 -10.59 -15.46 -0.53
N LYS A 13 -11.72 -15.55 0.17
CA LYS A 13 -11.81 -16.20 1.47
C LYS A 13 -11.54 -17.71 1.37
N GLU A 14 -12.02 -18.36 0.32
CA GLU A 14 -11.81 -19.79 0.09
C GLU A 14 -10.35 -20.11 -0.29
N ALA A 15 -9.73 -19.30 -1.15
CA ALA A 15 -8.31 -19.44 -1.50
C ALA A 15 -7.41 -19.31 -0.27
N ARG A 16 -7.65 -18.30 0.57
CA ARG A 16 -6.95 -18.10 1.86
C ARG A 16 -7.13 -19.28 2.82
N GLY A 17 -8.34 -19.82 2.90
CA GLY A 17 -8.64 -20.97 3.76
C GLY A 17 -7.89 -22.23 3.34
N ARG A 18 -7.78 -22.50 2.03
CA ARG A 18 -7.13 -23.72 1.52
C ARG A 18 -5.61 -23.68 1.58
N THR A 19 -4.98 -22.52 1.42
CA THR A 19 -3.52 -22.39 1.60
C THR A 19 -3.11 -22.48 3.05
N ALA A 20 -3.92 -21.91 3.96
CA ALA A 20 -3.74 -22.08 5.40
C ALA A 20 -3.80 -23.56 5.81
N LEU A 21 -4.71 -24.37 5.23
CA LEU A 21 -4.80 -25.82 5.46
C LEU A 21 -3.57 -26.61 4.99
N LYS A 22 -2.76 -26.05 4.08
CA LYS A 22 -1.49 -26.65 3.62
C LYS A 22 -0.27 -26.10 4.35
N GLY A 23 -0.46 -25.28 5.40
CA GLY A 23 0.63 -24.66 6.16
C GLY A 23 1.35 -23.55 5.39
N ARG A 24 0.74 -22.98 4.35
CA ARG A 24 1.34 -21.95 3.49
C ARG A 24 0.64 -20.60 3.67
N THR A 25 1.42 -19.52 3.66
CA THR A 25 0.90 -18.14 3.70
C THR A 25 0.75 -17.58 2.29
N LEU A 26 -0.38 -16.91 2.06
CA LEU A 26 -0.67 -16.17 0.83
C LEU A 26 -0.50 -14.68 1.14
N GLY A 27 0.32 -13.97 0.36
CA GLY A 27 0.44 -12.50 0.43
C GLY A 27 -0.82 -11.77 -0.04
N GLU A 28 -0.72 -10.47 -0.31
CA GLU A 28 -1.81 -9.73 -0.95
C GLU A 28 -1.92 -10.12 -2.43
N PHE A 29 -3.15 -10.43 -2.87
CA PHE A 29 -3.47 -10.84 -4.23
C PHE A 29 -4.39 -9.79 -4.84
N PHE A 30 -4.06 -9.37 -6.05
CA PHE A 30 -5.00 -8.69 -6.94
C PHE A 30 -5.42 -9.65 -8.06
N LEU A 31 -6.67 -9.50 -8.51
CA LEU A 31 -7.17 -10.25 -9.66
C LEU A 31 -6.60 -9.63 -10.95
N ALA A 32 -5.45 -10.14 -11.34
CA ALA A 32 -4.89 -9.86 -12.65
C ALA A 32 -5.54 -10.79 -13.68
N ARG A 33 -6.74 -10.38 -14.13
CA ARG A 33 -7.37 -10.82 -15.40
C ARG A 33 -8.03 -12.22 -15.39
N ILE A 34 -9.25 -12.24 -15.94
CA ILE A 34 -9.93 -13.46 -16.37
C ILE A 34 -9.38 -13.79 -17.76
N GLU A 35 -8.31 -14.57 -17.84
CA GLU A 35 -7.86 -15.13 -19.12
C GLU A 35 -8.43 -16.54 -19.28
N THR A 36 -9.34 -16.68 -20.25
CA THR A 36 -9.76 -17.99 -20.73
C THR A 36 -8.62 -18.59 -21.55
N GLY A 37 -7.69 -19.31 -20.90
CA GLY A 37 -6.62 -20.00 -21.63
C GLY A 37 -5.56 -20.71 -20.79
N HIS A 38 -5.72 -22.02 -20.65
CA HIS A 38 -4.73 -23.11 -20.39
C HIS A 38 -4.02 -23.21 -19.02
N PRO A 39 -3.95 -24.42 -18.39
CA PRO A 39 -4.41 -25.71 -18.91
C PRO A 39 -5.94 -25.90 -18.86
N PRO A 40 -6.50 -26.77 -19.72
CA PRO A 40 -7.85 -26.61 -20.24
C PRO A 40 -8.81 -27.63 -19.61
N VAL A 41 -9.45 -27.33 -18.49
CA VAL A 41 -10.61 -28.15 -18.09
C VAL A 41 -11.73 -27.38 -17.41
N ALA A 42 -12.13 -26.23 -17.97
CA ALA A 42 -13.55 -25.87 -18.05
C ALA A 42 -13.69 -24.60 -18.87
N SER A 43 -14.57 -24.66 -19.86
CA SER A 43 -15.06 -23.56 -20.70
C SER A 43 -15.90 -22.53 -19.92
N ARG A 44 -15.52 -22.20 -18.67
CA ARG A 44 -16.24 -21.29 -17.77
C ARG A 44 -15.28 -20.49 -16.90
N GLY A 45 -14.67 -19.45 -17.48
CA GLY A 45 -14.13 -18.30 -16.75
C GLY A 45 -13.32 -18.62 -15.50
N ALA A 46 -12.23 -19.38 -15.65
CA ALA A 46 -11.24 -19.51 -14.58
C ALA A 46 -10.68 -18.12 -14.23
N MET A 47 -10.61 -17.81 -12.93
CA MET A 47 -10.02 -16.55 -12.46
C MET A 47 -8.57 -16.81 -12.09
N THR A 48 -7.67 -15.97 -12.60
CA THR A 48 -6.26 -16.01 -12.22
C THR A 48 -5.99 -14.90 -11.22
N ALA A 49 -5.53 -15.26 -10.03
CA ALA A 49 -5.01 -14.34 -9.03
C ALA A 49 -3.49 -14.33 -9.12
N ILE A 50 -2.87 -13.14 -9.07
CA ILE A 50 -1.41 -12.99 -9.08
C ILE A 50 -1.00 -12.34 -7.77
N CYS A 51 0.02 -12.91 -7.12
CA CYS A 51 0.60 -12.34 -5.92
C CYS A 51 1.37 -11.06 -6.26
N GLU A 52 1.07 -9.95 -5.59
CA GLU A 52 1.74 -8.66 -5.81
C GLU A 52 3.22 -8.67 -5.44
N LYS A 53 3.64 -9.61 -4.60
CA LYS A 53 5.00 -9.66 -4.06
C LYS A 53 5.93 -10.56 -4.84
N CYS A 54 5.49 -11.77 -5.19
CA CYS A 54 6.34 -12.74 -5.89
C CYS A 54 5.91 -13.02 -7.33
N GLY A 55 4.78 -12.47 -7.79
CA GLY A 55 4.26 -12.72 -9.14
C GLY A 55 3.70 -14.13 -9.36
N ALA A 56 3.68 -14.99 -8.33
CA ALA A 56 3.13 -16.34 -8.45
C ALA A 56 1.62 -16.28 -8.74
N SER A 57 1.18 -17.12 -9.66
CA SER A 57 -0.23 -17.18 -10.08
C SER A 57 -0.97 -18.36 -9.44
N ALA A 58 -2.25 -18.13 -9.16
CA ALA A 58 -3.21 -19.15 -8.76
C ALA A 58 -4.44 -19.05 -9.66
N GLY A 59 -4.76 -20.11 -10.39
CA GLY A 59 -6.01 -20.26 -11.10
C GLY A 59 -7.09 -20.84 -10.18
N ILE A 60 -8.30 -20.29 -10.23
CA ILE A 60 -9.47 -20.76 -9.48
C ILE A 60 -10.59 -21.09 -10.48
N ASP A 61 -11.10 -22.34 -10.42
CA ASP A 61 -12.30 -22.76 -11.15
C ASP A 61 -13.52 -22.70 -10.20
N PRO A 62 -14.40 -21.70 -10.32
CA PRO A 62 -15.59 -21.60 -9.49
C PRO A 62 -16.66 -22.65 -9.84
N ALA A 63 -16.50 -23.43 -10.92
CA ALA A 63 -17.48 -24.41 -11.40
C ALA A 63 -17.02 -25.87 -11.23
N SER A 64 -15.90 -26.12 -10.55
CA SER A 64 -15.35 -27.47 -10.45
C SER A 64 -16.22 -28.41 -9.57
N PRO A 65 -16.44 -29.67 -9.99
CA PRO A 65 -17.25 -30.63 -9.25
C PRO A 65 -16.72 -30.85 -7.83
N SER A 66 -17.61 -31.14 -6.89
CA SER A 66 -17.24 -31.52 -5.52
C SER A 66 -16.26 -32.69 -5.53
N GLY A 67 -15.05 -32.49 -4.99
CA GLY A 67 -14.00 -33.50 -4.92
C GLY A 67 -12.81 -33.29 -5.87
N VAL A 68 -12.90 -32.35 -6.82
CA VAL A 68 -11.77 -31.93 -7.66
C VAL A 68 -11.16 -30.65 -7.07
N SER A 69 -9.82 -30.52 -7.11
CA SER A 69 -9.13 -29.35 -6.56
C SER A 69 -9.48 -28.11 -7.39
N GLN A 70 -10.27 -27.20 -6.80
CA GLN A 70 -10.79 -25.98 -7.44
C GLN A 70 -9.73 -24.88 -7.66
N ILE A 71 -8.48 -25.14 -7.28
CA ILE A 71 -7.36 -24.19 -7.35
C ILE A 71 -6.14 -24.93 -7.90
N TRP A 72 -5.44 -24.32 -8.86
CA TRP A 72 -4.17 -24.77 -9.43
C TRP A 72 -3.20 -23.58 -9.59
N GLY A 73 -1.93 -23.83 -9.90
CA GLY A 73 -0.95 -22.78 -10.21
C GLY A 73 0.27 -22.76 -9.28
N GLU A 74 1.28 -21.99 -9.67
CA GLU A 74 2.60 -21.95 -9.02
C GLU A 74 2.53 -21.57 -7.53
N ALA A 75 1.52 -20.79 -7.15
CA ALA A 75 1.29 -20.38 -5.77
C ALA A 75 0.92 -21.55 -4.83
N LEU A 76 0.56 -22.73 -5.37
CA LEU A 76 0.31 -23.94 -4.57
C LEU A 76 1.54 -24.83 -4.39
N GLU A 77 2.55 -24.64 -5.24
CA GLU A 77 3.74 -25.48 -5.29
C GLU A 77 4.95 -24.78 -4.67
N LYS A 78 5.02 -23.45 -4.79
CA LYS A 78 6.08 -22.61 -4.20
C LYS A 78 5.54 -21.81 -3.02
N ASP A 79 6.31 -21.72 -1.95
CA ASP A 79 5.98 -20.82 -0.85
C ASP A 79 6.20 -19.38 -1.30
N CYS A 80 5.23 -18.52 -1.03
CA CYS A 80 5.39 -17.09 -1.19
C CYS A 80 6.33 -16.62 -0.08
N PRO A 81 7.36 -15.80 -0.35
CA PRO A 81 8.15 -15.17 0.71
C PRO A 81 7.31 -14.18 1.57
N GLY A 82 6.02 -14.01 1.27
CA GLY A 82 5.09 -13.14 1.98
C GLY A 82 4.62 -13.72 3.32
N ARG A 83 5.04 -13.01 4.40
CA ARG A 83 4.86 -13.24 5.84
C ARG A 83 4.99 -14.70 6.25
N VAL A 84 6.22 -15.10 6.52
CA VAL A 84 6.56 -16.27 7.33
C VAL A 84 5.80 -16.15 8.66
N LEU A 85 4.74 -16.95 8.85
CA LEU A 85 4.23 -17.26 10.17
C LEU A 85 4.99 -18.49 10.67
N ARG A 86 6.26 -18.30 11.07
CA ARG A 86 6.94 -19.07 12.13
C ARG A 86 8.41 -18.67 12.31
N ASP A 87 8.68 -18.32 13.57
CA ASP A 87 9.87 -18.58 14.39
C ASP A 87 11.20 -17.92 13.95
N GLU A 88 11.32 -16.66 14.39
CA GLU A 88 12.49 -15.91 14.92
C GLU A 88 13.89 -16.15 14.33
N ALA A 89 14.48 -15.08 13.77
CA ALA A 89 15.54 -14.30 14.43
C ALA A 89 16.13 -13.24 13.47
N GLU A 90 16.23 -12.00 13.95
CA GLU A 90 17.00 -10.88 13.37
C GLU A 90 16.42 -10.23 12.08
N GLY A 91 15.36 -9.43 12.23
CA GLY A 91 14.79 -8.59 11.16
C GLY A 91 13.26 -8.42 11.22
N SER A 92 12.59 -9.23 12.04
CA SER A 92 11.14 -9.18 12.25
C SER A 92 10.68 -8.10 13.25
N GLU A 93 11.57 -7.67 14.14
CA GLU A 93 11.28 -6.62 15.13
C GLU A 93 11.19 -5.25 14.45
N GLU A 94 12.20 -4.85 13.67
CA GLU A 94 12.23 -3.52 13.01
C GLU A 94 11.05 -3.24 12.08
N ILE A 95 10.55 -4.26 11.37
CA ILE A 95 9.36 -4.11 10.51
C ILE A 95 8.09 -3.95 11.36
N GLY A 96 8.00 -4.68 12.48
CA GLY A 96 6.88 -4.55 13.42
C GLY A 96 6.89 -3.21 14.16
N GLU A 97 8.05 -2.73 14.55
CA GLU A 97 8.25 -1.45 15.23
C GLU A 97 7.96 -0.27 14.31
N ASN A 98 8.45 -0.29 13.06
CA ASN A 98 8.15 0.74 12.08
C ASN A 98 6.65 0.80 11.75
N GLN A 99 5.97 -0.34 11.68
CA GLN A 99 4.53 -0.38 11.47
C GLN A 99 3.76 0.20 12.68
N GLN A 100 4.17 -0.12 13.90
CA GLN A 100 3.56 0.45 15.12
C GLN A 100 3.79 1.96 15.23
N LEU A 101 4.99 2.44 14.87
CA LEU A 101 5.29 3.86 14.80
C LEU A 101 4.42 4.55 13.75
N LEU A 102 4.29 3.96 12.55
CA LEU A 102 3.43 4.50 11.50
C LEU A 102 1.98 4.61 11.96
N GLU A 103 1.39 3.54 12.51
CA GLU A 103 0.01 3.54 12.99
C GLU A 103 -0.22 4.61 14.06
N SER A 104 0.68 4.70 15.04
CA SER A 104 0.60 5.70 16.11
C SER A 104 0.75 7.14 15.58
N VAL A 105 1.73 7.39 14.69
CA VAL A 105 1.94 8.69 14.06
C VAL A 105 0.74 9.09 13.20
N ALA A 106 0.23 8.17 12.38
CA ALA A 106 -0.90 8.41 11.49
C ALA A 106 -2.16 8.76 12.30
N GLU A 107 -2.44 8.06 13.39
CA GLU A 107 -3.55 8.38 14.29
C GLU A 107 -3.38 9.78 14.93
N LYS A 108 -2.16 10.09 15.40
CA LYS A 108 -1.86 11.35 16.09
C LYS A 108 -1.87 12.57 15.18
N LEU A 109 -1.43 12.40 13.94
CA LEU A 109 -1.36 13.47 12.94
C LEU A 109 -2.60 13.54 12.04
N HIS A 110 -3.56 12.63 12.22
CA HIS A 110 -4.75 12.56 11.38
C HIS A 110 -5.49 13.92 11.33
N PRO A 111 -5.88 14.43 10.14
CA PRO A 111 -6.48 15.77 9.97
C PRO A 111 -7.72 16.02 10.82
N ARG A 112 -8.48 14.97 11.15
CA ARG A 112 -9.65 15.02 12.06
C ARG A 112 -9.32 15.58 13.45
N ARG A 113 -8.06 15.50 13.90
CA ARG A 113 -7.59 16.10 15.17
C ARG A 113 -7.25 17.59 15.04
N PHE A 114 -7.16 18.12 13.82
CA PHE A 114 -6.73 19.49 13.54
C PHE A 114 -7.76 20.21 12.66
N PRO A 115 -8.84 20.78 13.23
CA PRO A 115 -9.90 21.45 12.46
C PRO A 115 -9.43 22.63 11.59
N ARG A 116 -8.23 23.17 11.88
CA ARG A 116 -7.61 24.27 11.14
C ARG A 116 -6.53 23.80 10.14
N MET A 117 -6.30 22.49 10.03
CA MET A 117 -5.39 21.94 9.03
C MET A 117 -5.99 22.13 7.64
N THR A 118 -5.19 22.69 6.72
CA THR A 118 -5.64 22.87 5.34
C THR A 118 -5.72 21.52 4.63
N ALA A 119 -6.65 21.36 3.68
CA ALA A 119 -6.77 20.14 2.90
C ALA A 119 -5.48 19.81 2.13
N LYS A 120 -4.76 20.84 1.64
CA LYS A 120 -3.46 20.68 0.99
C LYS A 120 -2.43 20.06 1.94
N PHE A 121 -2.29 20.58 3.16
CA PHE A 121 -1.32 20.05 4.11
C PHE A 121 -1.71 18.65 4.61
N ALA A 122 -3.00 18.38 4.78
CA ALA A 122 -3.51 17.04 5.06
C ALA A 122 -3.14 16.03 3.97
N ALA A 123 -3.30 16.40 2.69
CA ALA A 123 -2.92 15.54 1.56
C ALA A 123 -1.41 15.26 1.54
N VAL A 124 -0.59 16.29 1.79
CA VAL A 124 0.87 16.16 1.86
C VAL A 124 1.30 15.26 3.02
N LEU A 125 0.72 15.41 4.20
CA LEU A 125 1.02 14.53 5.33
C LEU A 125 0.57 13.08 5.10
N GLY A 126 -0.60 12.89 4.48
CA GLY A 126 -1.06 11.56 4.07
C GLY A 126 -0.03 10.92 3.14
N ALA A 127 0.31 11.60 2.05
CA ALA A 127 1.32 11.12 1.09
C ALA A 127 2.68 10.84 1.75
N LEU A 128 3.11 11.70 2.69
CA LEU A 128 4.36 11.54 3.43
C LEU A 128 4.40 10.25 4.28
N LEU A 129 3.27 9.89 4.88
CA LEU A 129 3.13 8.71 5.73
C LEU A 129 2.67 7.46 4.95
N GLY A 130 2.41 7.58 3.64
CA GLY A 130 1.85 6.49 2.83
C GLY A 130 0.36 6.24 3.08
N GLU A 131 -0.35 7.24 3.59
CA GLU A 131 -1.77 7.20 3.95
C GLU A 131 -2.63 8.02 2.99
N ILE A 132 -3.91 7.66 2.86
CA ILE A 132 -4.88 8.39 2.04
C ILE A 132 -5.92 9.06 2.94
N TRP A 133 -5.81 10.38 3.11
CA TRP A 133 -6.68 11.16 4.00
C TRP A 133 -7.61 12.15 3.29
N THR A 134 -7.37 12.41 2.01
CA THR A 134 -8.11 13.41 1.23
C THR A 134 -8.50 12.86 -0.13
N GLU A 135 -9.53 13.47 -0.71
CA GLU A 135 -9.94 13.28 -2.11
C GLU A 135 -9.82 14.64 -2.81
N PRO A 136 -9.02 14.78 -3.89
CA PRO A 136 -8.21 13.74 -4.52
C PRO A 136 -7.04 13.24 -3.66
N ALA A 137 -6.73 11.95 -3.80
CA ALA A 137 -5.62 11.30 -3.11
C ALA A 137 -4.28 11.76 -3.68
N LEU A 138 -3.35 12.13 -2.81
CA LEU A 138 -1.97 12.45 -3.17
C LEU A 138 -1.11 11.23 -2.83
N VAL A 139 -0.40 10.68 -3.81
CA VAL A 139 0.27 9.36 -3.67
C VAL A 139 1.78 9.43 -3.77
N GLU A 140 2.33 10.55 -4.23
CA GLU A 140 3.77 10.75 -4.35
C GLU A 140 4.14 12.22 -4.17
N LEU A 141 5.31 12.45 -3.58
CA LEU A 141 5.91 13.76 -3.39
C LEU A 141 7.31 13.75 -3.98
N VAL A 142 7.68 14.85 -4.62
CA VAL A 142 9.02 15.08 -5.15
C VAL A 142 9.46 16.50 -4.86
N ILE A 143 10.73 16.67 -4.49
CA ILE A 143 11.38 17.98 -4.37
C ILE A 143 12.24 18.23 -5.60
N THR A 144 12.02 19.34 -6.28
CA THR A 144 12.82 19.78 -7.41
C THR A 144 14.13 20.41 -6.95
N SER A 145 15.12 20.50 -7.85
CA SER A 145 16.43 21.09 -7.56
C SER A 145 16.40 22.56 -7.14
N ASP A 146 15.39 23.32 -7.56
CA ASP A 146 15.14 24.71 -7.18
C ASP A 146 14.34 24.85 -5.87
N GLY A 147 14.02 23.74 -5.21
CA GLY A 147 13.43 23.72 -3.88
C GLY A 147 11.91 23.81 -3.85
N PHE A 148 11.22 23.40 -4.91
CA PHE A 148 9.76 23.27 -4.93
C PHE A 148 9.31 21.84 -4.63
N LEU A 149 8.17 21.74 -3.98
CA LEU A 149 7.47 20.49 -3.70
C LEU A 149 6.38 20.28 -4.75
N LEU A 150 6.51 19.20 -5.51
CA LEU A 150 5.52 18.72 -6.45
C LEU A 150 4.85 17.46 -5.93
N GLY A 151 3.60 17.28 -6.32
CA GLY A 151 2.78 16.14 -5.96
C GLY A 151 2.18 15.42 -7.16
N ARG A 152 1.94 14.13 -7.03
CA ARG A 152 1.20 13.32 -8.00
C ARG A 152 -0.08 12.81 -7.36
N HIS A 153 -1.19 12.99 -8.06
CA HIS A 153 -2.46 12.37 -7.65
C HIS A 153 -2.56 10.93 -8.12
N GLU A 154 -3.41 10.15 -7.46
CA GLU A 154 -3.75 8.81 -7.93
C GLU A 154 -4.28 8.87 -9.37
N GLY A 155 -3.78 7.97 -10.23
CA GLY A 155 -4.15 7.93 -11.65
C GLY A 155 -3.36 8.88 -12.57
N GLU A 156 -2.54 9.78 -12.02
CA GLU A 156 -1.65 10.62 -12.82
C GLU A 156 -0.32 9.92 -13.13
N ALA A 157 0.27 10.27 -14.27
CA ALA A 157 1.52 9.67 -14.75
C ALA A 157 2.79 10.31 -14.15
N ALA A 158 2.71 11.54 -13.65
CA ALA A 158 3.87 12.30 -13.15
C ALA A 158 3.44 13.31 -12.08
N CYS A 159 4.40 13.77 -11.26
CA CYS A 159 4.18 14.84 -10.28
C CYS A 159 4.01 16.18 -10.97
N ASN A 160 2.77 16.67 -11.09
CA ASN A 160 2.46 17.93 -11.77
C ASN A 160 1.84 18.99 -10.85
N GLU A 161 1.35 18.61 -9.68
CA GLU A 161 0.68 19.55 -8.76
C GLU A 161 1.72 20.35 -7.98
N PHE A 162 1.65 21.68 -8.07
CA PHE A 162 2.51 22.57 -7.30
C PHE A 162 1.97 22.76 -5.87
N LEU A 163 2.67 22.20 -4.90
CA LEU A 163 2.24 22.22 -3.50
C LEU A 163 2.81 23.42 -2.73
N GLY A 164 3.99 23.91 -3.13
CA GLY A 164 4.67 25.06 -2.52
C GLY A 164 6.19 24.85 -2.46
N PRO A 165 6.94 25.72 -1.77
CA PRO A 165 8.37 25.51 -1.56
C PRO A 165 8.65 24.42 -0.51
N GLU A 166 9.80 23.76 -0.59
CA GLU A 166 10.30 22.78 0.39
C GLU A 166 10.33 23.37 1.81
N SER A 167 10.67 24.66 1.93
CA SER A 167 10.67 25.40 3.19
C SER A 167 9.28 25.46 3.82
N TRP A 168 8.22 25.61 3.04
CA TRP A 168 6.84 25.61 3.54
C TRP A 168 6.52 24.26 4.19
N LEU A 169 6.88 23.14 3.58
CA LEU A 169 6.66 21.82 4.16
C LEU A 169 7.44 21.67 5.47
N LYS A 170 8.73 21.98 5.47
CA LYS A 170 9.59 21.92 6.67
C LYS A 170 9.03 22.75 7.82
N GLU A 171 8.63 23.99 7.57
CA GLU A 171 8.07 24.86 8.60
C GLU A 171 6.73 24.36 9.14
N ASN A 172 5.85 23.85 8.28
CA ASN A 172 4.56 23.33 8.72
C ASN A 172 4.71 22.01 9.50
N LEU A 173 5.64 21.13 9.11
CA LEU A 173 6.00 19.95 9.90
C LEU A 173 6.52 20.34 11.28
N ALA A 174 7.52 21.22 11.35
CA ALA A 174 8.06 21.68 12.63
C ALA A 174 6.98 22.28 13.54
N LYS A 175 6.10 23.14 13.00
CA LYS A 175 4.98 23.71 13.76
C LYS A 175 4.00 22.64 14.23
N LEU A 176 3.65 21.66 13.38
CA LEU A 176 2.74 20.59 13.75
C LEU A 176 3.34 19.72 14.87
N LEU A 177 4.59 19.31 14.75
CA LEU A 177 5.26 18.43 15.74
C LEU A 177 5.42 19.09 17.12
N GLU A 178 5.41 20.42 17.18
CA GLU A 178 5.45 21.22 18.42
C GLU A 178 4.07 21.73 18.85
N THR A 179 3.00 21.39 18.13
CA THR A 179 1.64 21.81 18.49
C THR A 179 1.16 21.05 19.72
N GLN A 180 0.67 21.79 20.71
CA GLN A 180 0.08 21.21 21.92
C GLN A 180 -1.08 20.27 21.57
N GLY A 181 -1.07 19.05 22.12
CA GLY A 181 -2.09 18.02 21.88
C GLY A 181 -1.81 17.09 20.70
N VAL A 182 -0.65 17.20 20.04
CA VAL A 182 -0.13 16.19 19.11
C VAL A 182 0.53 15.03 19.86
N ASP A 183 1.23 15.34 20.96
CA ASP A 183 1.80 14.39 21.93
C ASP A 183 2.59 13.23 21.28
N LEU A 184 3.44 13.57 20.31
CA LEU A 184 4.40 12.63 19.72
C LEU A 184 5.62 12.47 20.64
N THR A 185 6.04 11.22 20.79
CA THR A 185 7.30 10.80 21.41
C THR A 185 8.49 11.17 20.52
N GLY A 186 9.71 11.09 21.08
CA GLY A 186 10.95 11.32 20.31
C GLY A 186 11.06 10.44 19.04
N PRO A 187 10.92 9.11 19.14
CA PRO A 187 10.95 8.21 17.98
C PRO A 187 9.90 8.53 16.92
N GLU A 188 8.69 8.90 17.34
CA GLU A 188 7.63 9.29 16.39
C GLU A 188 7.94 10.59 15.65
N LYS A 189 8.56 11.58 16.32
CA LYS A 189 9.03 12.80 15.66
C LYS A 189 10.15 12.49 14.66
N GLU A 190 11.08 11.63 15.04
CA GLU A 190 12.18 11.18 14.17
C GLU A 190 11.64 10.45 12.94
N PHE A 191 10.68 9.54 13.13
CA PHE A 191 10.00 8.84 12.03
C PHE A 191 9.41 9.80 10.98
N VAL A 192 8.76 10.89 11.41
CA VAL A 192 8.22 11.90 10.48
C VAL A 192 9.33 12.61 9.70
N TRP A 193 10.45 12.95 10.36
CA TRP A 193 11.59 13.57 9.68
C TRP A 193 12.33 12.62 8.76
N GLU A 194 12.39 11.33 9.08
CA GLU A 194 12.90 10.31 8.18
C GLU A 194 12.01 10.14 6.96
N ALA A 195 10.68 10.09 7.14
CA ALA A 195 9.73 10.06 6.03
C ALA A 195 9.92 11.27 5.11
N TYR A 196 10.14 12.46 5.69
CA TYR A 196 10.51 13.66 4.95
C TYR A 196 11.83 13.52 4.19
N GLY A 197 12.85 12.90 4.81
CA GLY A 197 14.14 12.63 4.18
C GLY A 197 14.06 11.67 2.98
N ARG A 198 13.02 10.84 2.91
CA ARG A 198 12.77 9.88 1.82
C ARG A 198 12.06 10.48 0.60
N ILE A 199 11.60 11.74 0.67
CA ILE A 199 11.00 12.41 -0.48
C ILE A 199 12.02 12.45 -1.63
N GLY A 200 11.61 11.95 -2.80
CA GLY A 200 12.46 11.88 -3.98
C GLY A 200 12.93 13.29 -4.40
N ARG A 201 14.18 13.40 -4.87
CA ARG A 201 14.72 14.64 -5.40
C ARG A 201 14.99 14.49 -6.89
N VAL A 202 14.44 15.38 -7.71
CA VAL A 202 14.63 15.38 -9.17
C VAL A 202 15.40 16.61 -9.62
N GLN A 203 16.34 16.40 -10.54
CA GLN A 203 16.92 17.48 -11.31
C GLN A 203 15.93 17.84 -12.42
N GLU A 204 15.63 19.13 -12.57
CA GLU A 204 15.02 19.59 -13.82
C GLU A 204 15.98 19.33 -14.98
N PRO A 205 15.46 18.99 -16.17
CA PRO A 205 16.29 18.98 -17.36
C PRO A 205 16.90 20.38 -17.53
N ALA A 206 18.22 20.44 -17.73
CA ALA A 206 18.91 21.70 -17.97
C ALA A 206 18.20 22.49 -19.08
N PRO A 207 18.06 23.83 -18.96
CA PRO A 207 17.51 24.63 -20.04
C PRO A 207 18.41 24.43 -21.27
N GLY A 208 17.84 23.83 -22.33
CA GLY A 208 18.49 23.62 -23.62
C GLY A 208 18.58 24.88 -24.45
#